data_AF-A0A5E4IGQ6-F1
#
_entry.id   AF-A0A5E4IGQ6-F1
#
_cell.length_a   1.000
_cell.length_b   1.000
_cell.length_c   1.000
_cell.angle_alpha   90.00
_cell.angle_beta   90.00
_cell.angle_gamma   90.00
#
_symmetry.space_group_name_H-M   'P 1'
#
loop_
_entity.id
_entity.type
_entity.pdbx_description
1 polymer ?
#
loop_
_entity_poly.entity_id
_entity_poly.type
_entity_poly.pdbx_seq_one_letter_code
_entity_poly.pdbx_strand_id
1 'polypeptide(L)' 'MARRSNQHSVDLNTYLSKNTRFKFFVYDRREIRTIADNLGFKTDRVRTELRKLGYCLITNNNGRMVWKRDAVCM' A
#
# COMPACT_ATOMS: atom_id res chain seq x y z
N MET A 1 -1.85 -22.80 7.00
CA MET A 1 -2.71 -21.94 6.13
C MET A 1 -2.00 -20.63 5.74
N ALA A 2 -0.86 -20.69 5.02
CA ALA A 2 -0.04 -19.49 4.71
C ALA A 2 -0.14 -18.98 3.25
N ARG A 3 -0.68 -19.78 2.32
CA ARG A 3 -0.63 -19.50 0.87
C ARG A 3 -1.44 -18.27 0.42
N ARG A 4 -2.61 -18.00 1.01
CA ARG A 4 -3.47 -16.88 0.58
C ARG A 4 -2.93 -15.50 0.96
N SER A 5 -2.18 -15.38 2.05
CA SER A 5 -1.65 -14.08 2.51
C SER A 5 -0.49 -13.57 1.65
N ASN A 6 0.28 -14.47 1.03
CA ASN A 6 1.35 -14.09 0.12
C ASN A 6 0.83 -13.70 -1.28
N GLN A 7 -0.30 -14.26 -1.72
CA GLN A 7 -0.86 -13.89 -3.02
C GLN A 7 -1.29 -12.42 -3.05
N HIS A 8 -1.97 -11.94 -2.00
CA HIS A 8 -2.44 -10.55 -1.95
C HIS A 8 -1.31 -9.53 -1.86
N SER A 9 -0.18 -9.85 -1.19
CA SER A 9 0.98 -8.96 -1.16
C SER A 9 1.66 -8.89 -2.53
N VAL A 10 1.71 -10.01 -3.27
CA VAL A 10 2.19 -10.05 -4.65
C VAL A 10 1.29 -9.23 -5.56
N ASP A 11 -0.04 -9.43 -5.49
CA ASP A 11 -1.01 -8.71 -6.33
C ASP A 11 -0.93 -7.19 -6.09
N LEU A 12 -0.86 -6.78 -4.82
CA LEU A 12 -0.69 -5.37 -4.46
C LEU A 12 0.65 -4.82 -4.96
N ASN A 13 1.75 -5.54 -4.75
CA ASN A 13 3.07 -5.09 -5.21
C ASN A 13 3.13 -4.99 -6.74
N THR A 14 2.53 -5.93 -7.47
CA THR A 14 2.39 -5.87 -8.93
C THR A 14 1.55 -4.67 -9.36
N TYR A 15 0.42 -4.42 -8.70
CA TYR A 15 -0.44 -3.28 -9.00
C TYR A 15 0.30 -1.95 -8.78
N LEU A 16 0.99 -1.81 -7.65
CA LEU A 16 1.80 -0.62 -7.34
C LEU A 16 2.96 -0.43 -8.34
N SER A 17 3.60 -1.53 -8.75
CA SER A 17 4.72 -1.50 -9.70
C SER A 17 4.29 -1.10 -11.12
N LYS A 18 3.08 -1.49 -11.54
CA LYS A 18 2.50 -1.09 -12.83
C LYS A 18 2.05 0.38 -12.86
N ASN A 19 1.72 0.95 -11.69
CA ASN A 19 1.20 2.30 -11.58
C ASN A 19 2.29 3.27 -11.09
N THR A 20 2.96 3.95 -12.03
CA THR A 20 4.05 4.90 -11.75
C THR A 20 3.69 6.00 -10.75
N ARG A 21 2.40 6.35 -10.65
CA ARG A 21 1.86 7.28 -9.65
C ARG A 21 2.20 6.89 -8.21
N PHE A 22 2.21 5.60 -7.90
CA PHE A 22 2.43 5.09 -6.54
C PHE A 22 3.91 4.80 -6.24
N LYS A 23 4.82 5.09 -7.18
CA LYS A 23 6.25 4.81 -7.06
C LYS A 23 6.90 5.49 -5.85
N PHE A 24 6.41 6.68 -5.49
CA PHE A 24 6.98 7.48 -4.42
C PHE A 24 6.19 7.38 -3.12
N PHE A 25 4.87 7.50 -3.19
CA PHE A 25 3.98 7.43 -2.04
C PHE A 25 2.54 7.11 -2.45
N VAL A 26 1.72 6.67 -1.48
CA VAL A 26 0.29 6.38 -1.64
C VAL A 26 -0.51 7.13 -0.57
N TYR A 27 -1.47 7.97 -0.94
CA TYR A 27 -2.35 8.68 0.00
C TYR A 27 -3.31 7.74 0.73
N ASP A 28 -3.31 7.77 2.06
CA ASP A 28 -4.02 6.78 2.89
C ASP A 28 -5.54 6.76 2.67
N ARG A 29 -6.19 7.91 2.47
CA ARG A 29 -7.67 7.93 2.39
C ARG A 29 -8.19 7.64 0.99
N ARG A 30 -7.69 8.36 -0.01
CA ARG A 30 -8.25 8.33 -1.37
C ARG A 30 -7.66 7.20 -2.20
N GLU A 31 -6.34 7.04 -2.19
CA GLU A 31 -5.67 6.07 -3.06
C GLU A 31 -5.79 4.66 -2.51
N ILE A 32 -5.75 4.46 -1.19
CA ILE A 32 -6.02 3.13 -0.60
C ILE A 32 -7.41 2.64 -0.94
N ARG A 33 -8.42 3.53 -0.93
CA ARG A 33 -9.78 3.16 -1.34
C ARG A 33 -9.80 2.73 -2.80
N THR A 34 -9.21 3.51 -3.70
CA THR A 34 -9.11 3.16 -5.12
C THR A 34 -8.36 1.84 -5.36
N ILE A 35 -7.26 1.61 -4.62
CA ILE A 35 -6.52 0.35 -4.71
C ILE A 35 -7.39 -0.82 -4.21
N ALA A 36 -8.07 -0.62 -3.08
CA ALA A 36 -8.97 -1.61 -2.50
C ALA A 36 -10.10 -1.99 -3.47
N ASP A 37 -10.75 -0.99 -4.08
CA ASP A 37 -11.84 -1.21 -5.05
C ASP A 37 -11.33 -1.94 -6.30
N ASN A 38 -10.16 -1.57 -6.82
CA ASN A 38 -9.58 -2.20 -8.02
C ASN A 38 -9.09 -3.65 -7.78
N LEU A 39 -8.60 -3.95 -6.57
CA LEU A 39 -8.11 -5.28 -6.21
C LEU A 39 -9.20 -6.15 -5.54
N GLY A 40 -10.40 -5.61 -5.28
CA GLY A 40 -11.44 -6.31 -4.53
C GLY A 40 -11.08 -6.55 -3.06
N PHE A 41 -10.22 -5.69 -2.48
CA PHE A 41 -9.76 -5.80 -1.08
C PHE A 41 -10.56 -4.87 -0.16
N LYS A 42 -10.46 -5.12 1.15
CA LYS A 42 -10.81 -4.12 2.16
C LYS A 42 -9.66 -3.13 2.32
N THR A 43 -9.96 -1.86 2.60
CA THR A 43 -8.95 -0.82 2.83
C THR A 43 -7.95 -1.19 3.93
N ASP A 44 -8.40 -1.75 5.06
CA ASP A 44 -7.51 -2.20 6.14
C ASP A 44 -6.58 -3.35 5.71
N ARG A 45 -7.03 -4.17 4.75
CA ARG A 45 -6.18 -5.20 4.18
C ARG A 45 -5.07 -4.58 3.34
N VAL A 46 -5.38 -3.60 2.50
CA VAL A 46 -4.36 -2.87 1.71
C VAL A 46 -3.32 -2.25 2.64
N ARG A 47 -3.72 -1.60 3.73
CA ARG A 47 -2.79 -1.05 4.74
C ARG A 47 -1.88 -2.12 5.36
N THR A 48 -2.46 -3.28 5.66
CA THR A 48 -1.71 -4.42 6.23
C THR A 48 -0.69 -4.97 5.23
N GLU A 49 -1.07 -5.13 3.97
CA GLU A 49 -0.16 -5.60 2.92
C GLU A 49 0.91 -4.55 2.59
N LEU A 50 0.58 -3.26 2.61
CA LEU A 50 1.56 -2.17 2.48
C LEU A 50 2.65 -2.25 3.56
N ARG A 51 2.27 -2.47 4.82
CA ARG A 51 3.25 -2.66 5.92
C ARG A 51 4.19 -3.84 5.65
N LYS A 52 3.64 -4.98 5.20
CA LYS A 52 4.45 -6.16 4.86
C LYS A 52 5.39 -5.91 3.67
N LEU A 53 5.03 -5.00 2.76
CA LEU A 53 5.85 -4.58 1.62
C LEU A 53 6.89 -3.50 1.99
N GLY A 54 7.03 -3.16 3.28
CA GLY A 54 7.97 -2.16 3.78
C GLY A 54 7.50 -0.71 3.62
N TYR A 55 6.19 -0.48 3.48
CA TYR A 55 5.65 0.87 3.47
C TYR A 55 5.31 1.33 4.89
N CYS A 56 5.67 2.57 5.18
CA CYS A 56 5.38 3.26 6.42
C CYS A 56 4.37 4.38 6.20
N LEU A 57 3.45 4.51 7.15
CA LEU A 57 2.47 5.58 7.17
C LEU A 57 3.11 6.81 7.83
N ILE A 58 3.30 7.87 7.07
CA ILE A 58 3.90 9.13 7.51
C ILE A 58 2.97 10.31 7.22
N THR A 59 3.15 11.39 7.95
CA THR A 59 2.52 12.68 7.64
C THR A 59 3.44 13.46 6.72
N ASN A 60 2.95 13.87 5.55
CA ASN A 60 3.71 14.74 4.66
C ASN A 60 3.70 16.20 5.14
N ASN A 61 4.53 17.05 4.53
CA ASN A 61 4.65 18.48 4.88
C ASN A 61 3.32 19.26 4.79
N ASN A 62 2.33 18.73 4.09
CA ASN A 62 0.99 19.32 3.94
C ASN A 62 -0.01 18.76 4.97
N GLY A 63 0.44 18.05 6.01
CA GLY A 63 -0.40 17.46 7.03
C GLY A 63 -1.22 16.25 6.56
N ARG A 64 -0.89 15.67 5.40
CA ARG A 64 -1.63 14.53 4.83
C ARG A 64 -0.90 13.22 5.09
N MET A 65 -1.68 12.20 5.46
CA MET A 65 -1.18 10.85 5.68
C MET A 65 -0.88 10.15 4.35
N VAL A 66 0.36 9.71 4.17
CA VAL A 66 0.84 8.99 2.99
C VAL A 66 1.64 7.76 3.40
N TRP A 67 1.52 6.70 2.62
CA TRP A 67 2.33 5.50 2.71
C TRP A 67 3.54 5.67 1.82
N LYS A 68 4.74 5.58 2.38
CA LYS A 68 6.00 5.67 1.63
C LYS A 68 6.82 4.43 1.87
N ARG A 69 7.44 3.89 0.82
CA ARG A 69 8.42 2.80 0.97
C ARG A 69 9.68 3.42 1.55
N ASP A 70 10.01 3.05 2.78
CA ASP A 70 11.21 3.51 3.45
C ASP A 70 12.02 2.30 3.90
N ALA A 71 13.31 2.26 3.57
CA ALA A 71 14.18 1.13 3.91
C ALA A 71 14.41 1.01 5.42
N VAL A 72 14.11 2.07 6.18
CA VAL A 72 14.30 2.17 7.62
C VAL A 72 13.16 1.51 8.42
N CYS A 73 12.06 1.15 7.77
CA CYS A 73 10.88 0.55 8.42
C CYS A 73 10.86 -0.99 8.41
N MET A 74 11.96 -1.64 8.05
CA MET A 74 12.12 -3.11 8.15
C MET A 74 12.70 -3.52 9.49
#